data_AF-A0A940P229-F1
#
_entry.id   AF-A0A940P229-F1
#
_cell.length_a   1.000
_cell.length_b   1.000
_cell.length_c   1.000
_cell.angle_alpha   90.00
_cell.angle_beta   90.00
_cell.angle_gamma   90.00
#
_symmetry.space_group_name_H-M   'P 1'
#
loop_
_entity.id
_entity.type
_entity.pdbx_description
1 polymer ?
#
loop_
_entity_poly.entity_id
_entity_poly.type
_entity_poly.pdbx_seq_one_letter_code
_entity_poly.pdbx_strand_id
1 'polypeptide(L)'
;MAVKYIFVTGGVVSGLGKGITAASLGRLLKARGLKVAAQKLDPYINVDPGTMSPYQHGEVYVTEDGAETDLDLGHYERFIDEDLNRFSNLTTGKVYANVLAKERQGDYLGKTVQIIPHVTDEIKHFIYSVGETGKADVVITEIGG
;
A
#
# COMPACT_ATOMS: atom_id res chain seq x y z
N MET A 1 19.36 -12.94 1.05
CA MET A 1 18.98 -12.45 2.40
C MET A 1 17.46 -12.42 2.49
N ALA A 2 16.89 -12.46 3.69
CA ALA A 2 15.45 -12.26 3.87
C ALA A 2 15.08 -10.77 3.68
N VAL A 3 13.96 -10.51 3.00
CA VAL A 3 13.39 -9.16 2.79
C VAL A 3 13.16 -8.47 4.14
N LYS A 4 13.49 -7.18 4.23
CA LYS A 4 13.27 -6.35 5.41
C LYS A 4 12.04 -5.48 5.24
N TYR A 5 11.30 -5.27 6.32
CA TYR A 5 10.08 -4.46 6.32
C TYR A 5 10.27 -3.26 7.24
N ILE A 6 10.01 -2.06 6.71
CA ILE A 6 10.00 -0.81 7.45
C ILE A 6 8.57 -0.28 7.44
N PHE A 7 7.97 -0.17 8.62
CA PHE A 7 6.64 0.42 8.76
C PHE A 7 6.75 1.87 9.20
N VAL A 8 6.13 2.78 8.45
CA VAL A 8 6.09 4.21 8.75
C VAL A 8 4.69 4.55 9.24
N THR A 9 4.60 5.06 10.46
CA THR A 9 3.34 5.44 11.12
C THR A 9 3.34 6.92 11.48
N GLY A 10 2.16 7.50 11.64
CA GLY A 10 1.95 8.87 12.09
C GLY A 10 1.45 8.97 13.52
N GLY A 11 1.80 10.05 14.19
CA GLY A 11 1.22 10.41 15.48
C GLY A 11 0.93 11.91 15.56
N VAL A 12 0.15 12.29 16.57
CA VAL A 12 -0.24 13.68 16.87
C VAL A 12 -1.24 14.27 15.88
N VAL A 13 -0.84 14.51 14.62
CA VAL A 13 -1.70 15.11 13.59
C VAL A 13 -1.35 14.58 12.20
N SER A 14 -2.35 14.56 11.31
CA SER A 14 -2.14 14.30 9.88
C SER A 14 -1.47 15.50 9.18
N GLY A 15 -0.85 15.29 8.03
CA GLY A 15 -0.20 16.37 7.25
C GLY A 15 1.26 16.69 7.63
N LEU A 16 1.91 15.88 8.46
CA LEU A 16 3.32 16.06 8.86
C LEU A 16 4.35 15.67 7.78
N GLY A 17 3.92 15.24 6.59
CA GLY A 17 4.82 14.82 5.51
C GLY A 17 5.38 13.40 5.66
N LYS A 18 4.55 12.45 6.12
CA LYS A 18 4.92 11.02 6.21
C LYS A 18 5.37 10.45 4.87
N GLY A 19 4.57 10.63 3.81
CA GLY A 19 4.91 10.18 2.45
C GLY A 19 6.25 10.70 1.95
N ILE A 20 6.52 12.00 2.09
CA ILE A 20 7.81 12.58 1.69
C ILE A 20 8.98 12.01 2.50
N THR A 21 8.79 11.78 3.80
CA THR A 21 9.83 11.19 4.67
C THR A 21 10.10 9.74 4.27
N ALA A 22 9.05 8.94 4.03
CA ALA A 22 9.15 7.56 3.57
C ALA A 22 9.83 7.46 2.19
N ALA A 23 9.43 8.32 1.24
CA ALA A 23 10.03 8.42 -0.09
C ALA A 23 11.52 8.79 -0.02
N SER A 24 11.87 9.75 0.84
CA SER A 24 13.26 10.18 1.07
C SER A 24 14.12 9.06 1.68
N LEU A 25 13.57 8.31 2.64
CA LEU A 25 14.25 7.11 3.17
C LEU A 25 14.47 6.08 2.07
N GLY A 26 13.47 5.82 1.23
CA GLY A 26 13.58 4.93 0.07
C GLY A 26 14.72 5.36 -0.87
N ARG A 27 14.82 6.65 -1.20
CA ARG A 27 15.93 7.18 -2.00
C ARG A 27 17.29 6.94 -1.35
N LEU A 28 17.43 7.17 -0.05
CA LEU A 28 18.69 6.95 0.67
C LEU A 28 19.10 5.48 0.71
N LEU A 29 18.14 4.56 0.82
CA LEU A 29 18.40 3.12 0.76
C LEU A 29 18.80 2.69 -0.66
N LYS A 30 18.11 3.17 -1.69
CA LYS A 30 18.49 2.91 -3.09
C LYS A 30 19.87 3.47 -3.43
N ALA A 31 20.21 4.65 -2.94
CA ALA A 31 21.54 5.24 -3.10
C ALA A 31 22.67 4.40 -2.45
N ARG A 32 22.32 3.49 -1.52
CA ARG A 32 23.24 2.51 -0.94
C ARG A 32 23.24 1.16 -1.68
N GLY A 33 22.62 1.08 -2.85
CA GLY A 33 22.58 -0.12 -3.69
C GLY A 33 21.55 -1.16 -3.28
N LEU A 34 20.59 -0.81 -2.41
CA LEU A 34 19.50 -1.70 -2.03
C LEU A 34 18.33 -1.60 -3.00
N LYS A 35 17.66 -2.72 -3.29
CA LYS A 35 16.38 -2.74 -4.00
C LYS A 35 15.26 -2.39 -3.03
N VAL A 36 14.55 -1.32 -3.31
CA VAL A 36 13.49 -0.80 -2.43
C VAL A 36 12.15 -0.89 -3.14
N ALA A 37 11.17 -1.47 -2.48
CA ALA A 37 9.77 -1.35 -2.86
C ALA A 37 9.04 -0.48 -1.82
N ALA A 38 8.04 0.28 -2.27
CA ALA A 38 7.21 1.10 -1.41
C ALA A 38 5.73 0.75 -1.58
N GLN A 39 4.97 0.84 -0.50
CA GLN A 39 3.53 0.67 -0.50
C GLN A 39 2.85 1.63 0.47
N LYS A 40 1.65 2.07 0.11
CA LYS A 40 0.76 2.93 0.90
C LYS A 40 -0.48 2.16 1.32
N LEU A 41 -0.76 2.11 2.62
CA LEU A 41 -2.03 1.65 3.15
C LEU A 41 -2.92 2.85 3.49
N ASP A 42 -4.01 2.99 2.76
CA ASP A 42 -4.99 4.03 2.97
C ASP A 42 -6.21 3.52 3.77
N PRO A 43 -6.56 4.17 4.89
CA PRO A 43 -7.64 3.70 5.75
C PRO A 43 -9.04 4.05 5.23
N TYR A 44 -9.17 4.68 4.05
CA TYR A 44 -10.47 5.02 3.47
C TYR A 44 -11.17 3.81 2.83
N ILE A 45 -12.50 3.88 2.73
CA ILE A 45 -13.36 2.79 2.26
C ILE A 45 -13.54 2.76 0.73
N ASN A 46 -13.12 3.79 0.00
CA ASN A 46 -13.07 3.73 -1.46
C ASN A 46 -12.16 2.56 -1.87
N VAL A 47 -12.58 1.77 -2.87
CA VAL A 47 -11.78 0.63 -3.37
C VAL A 47 -10.50 1.14 -4.02
N ASP A 48 -10.62 2.22 -4.76
CA ASP A 48 -9.59 3.04 -5.39
C ASP A 48 -10.03 4.52 -5.31
N PRO A 49 -9.12 5.48 -5.54
CA PRO A 49 -9.48 6.89 -5.51
C PRO A 49 -10.11 7.42 -6.80
N GLY A 50 -10.37 6.58 -7.82
CA GLY A 50 -10.94 7.01 -9.11
C GLY A 50 -12.34 7.65 -9.00
N THR A 51 -13.03 7.42 -7.87
CA THR A 51 -14.33 8.03 -7.55
C THR A 51 -14.24 9.31 -6.71
N MET A 52 -13.04 9.71 -6.28
CA MET A 52 -12.82 10.87 -5.41
C MET A 52 -12.70 12.15 -6.23
N SER A 53 -13.17 13.27 -5.69
CA SER A 53 -13.02 14.58 -6.33
C SER A 53 -11.56 15.05 -6.24
N PRO A 54 -10.84 15.25 -7.36
CA PRO A 54 -9.43 15.63 -7.30
C PRO A 54 -9.22 17.04 -6.75
N TYR A 55 -10.23 17.93 -6.86
CA TYR A 55 -10.18 19.27 -6.28
C TYR A 55 -10.21 19.28 -4.75
N GLN A 56 -10.71 18.21 -4.13
CA GLN A 56 -10.81 18.11 -2.67
C GLN A 56 -9.74 17.20 -2.07
N HIS A 57 -9.31 16.18 -2.81
CA HIS A 57 -8.45 15.12 -2.29
C HIS A 57 -7.07 15.03 -2.96
N GLY A 58 -6.81 15.83 -3.99
CA GLY A 58 -5.57 15.78 -4.76
C GLY A 58 -5.68 14.91 -6.00
N GLU A 59 -4.59 14.82 -6.77
CA GLU A 59 -4.55 14.03 -7.99
C GLU A 59 -4.77 12.52 -7.73
N VAL A 60 -5.31 11.83 -8.73
CA VAL A 60 -5.27 10.36 -8.79
C VAL A 60 -4.03 9.98 -9.58
N TYR A 61 -3.15 9.17 -8.99
CA TYR A 61 -1.95 8.69 -9.66
C TYR A 61 -2.25 7.40 -10.42
N VAL A 62 -1.72 7.27 -11.65
CA VAL A 62 -1.92 6.08 -12.48
C VAL A 62 -0.58 5.39 -12.71
N THR A 63 -0.47 4.13 -12.31
CA THR A 63 0.71 3.29 -12.52
C THR A 63 0.75 2.72 -13.93
N GLU A 64 1.90 2.20 -14.37
CA GLU A 64 2.08 1.58 -15.70
C GLU A 64 1.13 0.39 -15.94
N ASP A 65 0.70 -0.33 -14.89
CA ASP A 65 -0.30 -1.40 -14.99
C ASP A 65 -1.76 -0.91 -14.99
N GLY A 66 -1.97 0.41 -15.06
CA GLY A 66 -3.27 1.06 -15.20
C GLY A 66 -4.06 1.19 -13.90
N ALA A 67 -3.43 1.03 -12.74
CA ALA A 67 -4.12 1.18 -11.47
C ALA A 67 -4.28 2.65 -11.10
N GLU A 68 -5.51 3.06 -10.76
CA GLU A 68 -5.80 4.35 -10.14
C GLU A 68 -5.48 4.26 -8.63
N THR A 69 -4.63 5.17 -8.15
CA THR A 69 -4.02 5.09 -6.81
C THR A 69 -3.87 6.45 -6.16
N ASP A 70 -3.56 6.45 -4.87
CA ASP A 70 -3.28 7.66 -4.09
C ASP A 70 -2.01 8.39 -4.59
N LEU A 71 -2.00 9.71 -4.49
CA LEU A 71 -0.91 10.56 -4.97
C LEU A 71 0.47 10.25 -4.35
N ASP A 72 0.51 9.62 -3.17
CA ASP A 72 1.77 9.24 -2.52
C ASP A 72 2.59 8.27 -3.37
N LEU A 73 1.96 7.46 -4.24
CA LEU A 73 2.69 6.58 -5.15
C LEU A 73 3.55 7.38 -6.14
N GLY A 74 3.05 8.53 -6.60
CA GLY A 74 3.86 9.43 -7.41
C GLY A 74 5.07 9.97 -6.66
N HIS A 75 4.97 10.23 -5.35
CA HIS A 75 6.14 10.61 -4.54
C HIS A 75 7.16 9.48 -4.47
N TYR A 76 6.71 8.24 -4.27
CA TYR A 76 7.60 7.09 -4.23
C TYR A 76 8.28 6.85 -5.57
N GLU A 77 7.55 6.86 -6.70
CA GLU A 77 8.17 6.69 -8.02
C GLU A 77 9.19 7.80 -8.31
N ARG A 78 8.85 9.06 -8.04
CA ARG A 78 9.76 10.19 -8.29
C ARG A 78 11.03 10.17 -7.42
N PHE A 79 10.93 9.72 -6.18
CA PHE A 79 12.08 9.69 -5.27
C PHE A 79 12.88 8.40 -5.39
N ILE A 80 12.21 7.26 -5.47
CA ILE A 80 12.84 5.93 -5.49
C ILE A 80 13.23 5.56 -6.91
N ASP A 81 12.64 6.15 -7.95
CA ASP A 81 12.98 5.89 -9.37
C ASP A 81 12.73 4.42 -9.75
N GLU A 82 11.60 3.87 -9.33
CA GLU A 82 11.14 2.51 -9.63
C GLU A 82 9.65 2.54 -9.92
N ASP A 83 9.20 1.82 -10.95
CA ASP A 83 7.78 1.72 -11.29
C ASP A 83 7.04 0.97 -10.18
N LEU A 84 5.92 1.54 -9.73
CA LEU A 84 4.99 0.92 -8.81
C LEU A 84 3.84 0.27 -9.58
N ASN A 85 3.02 -0.50 -8.86
CA ASN A 85 1.92 -1.25 -9.48
C ASN A 85 0.70 -1.28 -8.55
N ARG A 86 -0.36 -1.98 -8.98
CA ARG A 86 -1.60 -2.15 -8.18
C ARG A 86 -1.43 -2.79 -6.79
N PHE A 87 -0.28 -3.38 -6.50
CA PHE A 87 0.08 -3.91 -5.19
C PHE A 87 0.83 -2.88 -4.31
N SER A 88 1.09 -1.68 -4.80
CA SER A 88 1.71 -0.60 -4.04
C SER A 88 0.70 0.30 -3.32
N ASN A 89 -0.60 0.11 -3.55
CA ASN A 89 -1.66 0.82 -2.82
C ASN A 89 -2.74 -0.15 -2.32
N LEU A 90 -2.97 -0.17 -1.00
CA LEU A 90 -4.01 -0.95 -0.34
C LEU A 90 -4.98 -0.01 0.37
N THR A 91 -6.26 -0.17 0.08
CA THR A 91 -7.32 0.61 0.73
C THR A 91 -8.14 -0.29 1.65
N THR A 92 -8.79 0.28 2.66
CA THR A 92 -9.75 -0.49 3.48
C THR A 92 -10.89 -1.01 2.61
N GLY A 93 -11.35 -0.23 1.64
CA GLY A 93 -12.36 -0.66 0.66
C GLY A 93 -12.00 -1.95 -0.06
N LYS A 94 -10.78 -2.02 -0.61
CA LYS A 94 -10.27 -3.19 -1.33
C LYS A 94 -10.12 -4.42 -0.44
N VAL A 95 -9.62 -4.24 0.79
CA VAL A 95 -9.51 -5.33 1.77
C VAL A 95 -10.88 -5.95 2.07
N TYR A 96 -11.87 -5.11 2.39
CA TYR A 96 -13.21 -5.59 2.70
C TYR A 96 -13.91 -6.21 1.48
N ALA A 97 -13.77 -5.60 0.30
CA ALA A 97 -14.31 -6.14 -0.95
C ALA A 97 -13.77 -7.56 -1.22
N ASN A 98 -12.45 -7.76 -1.07
CA ASN A 98 -11.82 -9.07 -1.26
C ASN A 98 -12.31 -10.10 -0.24
N VAL A 99 -12.31 -9.75 1.05
CA VAL A 99 -12.76 -10.65 2.13
C VAL A 99 -14.22 -11.04 1.92
N LEU A 100 -15.10 -10.10 1.59
CA LEU A 100 -16.52 -10.40 1.35
C LEU A 100 -16.72 -11.24 0.08
N ALA A 101 -15.94 -11.00 -0.97
CA ALA A 101 -16.00 -11.81 -2.19
C ALA A 101 -15.59 -13.27 -1.92
N LYS A 102 -14.48 -13.49 -1.21
CA LYS A 102 -14.02 -14.83 -0.78
C LYS A 102 -15.06 -15.54 0.09
N GLU A 103 -15.69 -14.79 1.00
CA GLU A 103 -16.76 -15.32 1.84
C GLU A 103 -17.97 -15.78 1.03
N ARG A 104 -18.43 -14.97 0.07
CA ARG A 104 -19.54 -15.34 -0.82
C ARG A 104 -19.21 -16.52 -1.75
N GLN A 105 -17.94 -16.73 -2.07
CA GLN A 105 -17.47 -17.90 -2.85
C GLN A 105 -17.32 -19.17 -2.00
N GLY A 106 -17.41 -19.06 -0.68
CA GLY A 106 -17.30 -20.19 0.24
C GLY A 106 -15.87 -20.50 0.68
N ASP A 107 -14.89 -19.63 0.39
CA ASP A 107 -13.46 -19.86 0.66
C ASP A 107 -13.13 -20.01 2.15
N TYR A 108 -13.98 -19.47 3.03
CA TYR A 108 -13.84 -19.61 4.49
C TYR A 108 -14.52 -20.86 5.06
N LEU A 109 -15.06 -21.74 4.21
CA LEU A 109 -15.52 -23.09 4.56
C LEU A 109 -16.55 -23.11 5.71
N GLY A 110 -17.49 -22.17 5.70
CA GLY A 110 -18.56 -22.07 6.70
C GLY A 110 -18.16 -21.46 8.05
N LYS A 111 -16.92 -20.98 8.19
CA LYS A 111 -16.46 -20.28 9.40
C LYS A 111 -17.04 -18.87 9.48
N THR A 112 -17.15 -18.34 10.69
CA THR A 112 -17.46 -16.92 10.92
C THR A 112 -16.30 -16.06 10.45
N VAL A 113 -16.56 -15.16 9.51
CA VAL A 113 -15.57 -14.18 9.03
C VAL A 113 -15.53 -12.99 10.00
N GLN A 114 -14.32 -12.55 10.32
CA GLN A 114 -14.02 -11.61 11.41
C GLN A 114 -12.87 -10.68 11.02
N ILE A 115 -12.74 -9.55 11.71
CA ILE A 115 -11.60 -8.64 11.53
C ILE A 115 -10.28 -9.37 11.79
N ILE A 116 -10.19 -10.06 12.92
CA ILE A 116 -9.08 -10.95 13.22
C ILE A 116 -9.61 -12.39 13.15
N PRO A 117 -9.01 -13.29 12.35
CA PRO A 117 -7.80 -13.08 11.56
C PRO A 117 -8.06 -12.58 10.13
N HIS A 118 -9.26 -12.77 9.56
CA HIS A 118 -9.49 -12.71 8.10
C HIS A 118 -9.13 -11.38 7.44
N VAL A 119 -9.54 -10.24 8.00
CA VAL A 119 -9.19 -8.91 7.47
C VAL A 119 -7.70 -8.63 7.68
N THR A 120 -7.16 -8.93 8.86
CA THR A 120 -5.72 -8.76 9.12
C THR A 120 -4.84 -9.68 8.28
N ASP A 121 -5.32 -10.87 7.91
CA ASP A 121 -4.63 -11.82 7.04
C ASP A 121 -4.61 -11.32 5.60
N GLU A 122 -5.70 -10.72 5.12
CA GLU A 122 -5.73 -10.06 3.80
C GLU A 122 -4.73 -8.90 3.72
N ILE A 123 -4.66 -8.07 4.78
CA ILE A 123 -3.69 -6.97 4.88
C ILE A 123 -2.25 -7.52 4.88
N LYS A 124 -1.96 -8.53 5.72
CA LYS A 124 -0.63 -9.16 5.77
C LYS A 124 -0.25 -9.81 4.43
N HIS A 125 -1.19 -10.50 3.80
CA HIS A 125 -0.97 -11.14 2.51
C HIS A 125 -0.52 -10.12 1.47
N PHE A 126 -1.25 -9.00 1.36
CA PHE A 126 -0.89 -7.91 0.47
C PHE A 126 0.52 -7.35 0.75
N ILE A 127 0.83 -7.05 2.02
CA ILE A 127 2.14 -6.53 2.43
C ILE A 127 3.29 -7.46 2.00
N TYR A 128 3.09 -8.77 2.13
CA TYR A 128 4.12 -9.76 1.77
C TYR A 128 4.22 -9.99 0.27
N SER A 129 3.12 -9.88 -0.49
CA SER A 129 3.12 -10.07 -1.95
C SER A 129 4.01 -9.07 -2.68
N VAL A 130 4.12 -7.83 -2.20
CA VAL A 130 5.01 -6.79 -2.76
C VAL A 130 6.49 -7.20 -2.64
N GLY A 131 6.87 -7.77 -1.49
CA GLY A 131 8.23 -8.25 -1.26
C GLY A 131 8.62 -9.41 -2.17
N GLU A 132 7.67 -10.31 -2.46
CA GLU A 132 7.88 -11.49 -3.29
C GLU A 132 7.98 -11.15 -4.79
N THR A 133 7.15 -10.23 -5.28
CA THR A 133 7.09 -9.86 -6.69
C THR A 133 8.28 -9.00 -7.14
N GLY A 134 8.77 -8.09 -6.29
CA GLY A 134 9.82 -7.13 -6.63
C GLY A 134 11.26 -7.60 -6.42
N LYS A 135 11.49 -8.78 -5.81
CA LYS A 135 12.83 -9.19 -5.30
C LYS A 135 13.51 -8.08 -4.49
N ALA A 136 12.73 -7.33 -3.72
CA ALA A 136 13.20 -6.19 -2.95
C ALA A 136 14.06 -6.65 -1.76
N ASP A 137 15.09 -5.87 -1.43
CA ASP A 137 15.83 -6.05 -0.17
C ASP A 137 15.05 -5.44 1.00
N VAL A 138 14.35 -4.32 0.74
CA VAL A 138 13.57 -3.57 1.72
C VAL A 138 12.21 -3.20 1.13
N VAL A 139 11.14 -3.43 1.91
CA VAL A 139 9.79 -2.95 1.64
C VAL A 139 9.46 -1.86 2.66
N ILE A 140 9.21 -0.63 2.19
CA ILE A 140 8.72 0.48 3.01
C ILE A 140 7.20 0.51 2.90
N THR A 141 6.54 0.48 4.05
CA THR A 141 5.10 0.39 4.18
C THR A 141 4.61 1.59 4.96
N GLU A 142 4.02 2.57 4.29
CA GLU A 142 3.36 3.68 4.96
C GLU A 142 1.96 3.28 5.40
N ILE A 143 1.67 3.48 6.67
CA ILE A 143 0.34 3.30 7.25
C ILE A 143 -0.30 4.68 7.36
N GLY A 144 -1.28 4.94 6.49
CA GLY A 144 -2.11 6.13 6.51
C GLY A 144 -2.99 6.21 7.76
N GLY A 145 -3.46 7.41 8.08
CA GLY A 145 -4.01 7.77 9.39
C GLY A 145 -3.14 8.81 10.09
#